data_AF-S2W0N5-F1
#
_entry.id   AF-S2W0N5-F1
#
_cell.length_a   1.000
_cell.length_b   1.000
_cell.length_c   1.000
_cell.angle_alpha   90.00
_cell.angle_beta   90.00
_cell.angle_gamma   90.00
#
_symmetry.space_group_name_H-M   'P 1'
#
loop_
_entity.id
_entity.type
_entity.pdbx_description
1 polymer ?
#
loop_
_entity_poly.entity_id
_entity_poly.type
_entity_poly.pdbx_seq_one_letter_code
_entity_poly.pdbx_strand_id
1 'polypeptide(L)' 'MREQELWAKLKKALGDPYYLVWTEQACVPGLDSKTVRQALDSGLNCKKIWRAVWSFLELDEKEK' A
#
# COMPACT_ATOMS: atom_id res chain seq x y z
N MET A 1 -6.03 -3.17 -11.74
CA MET A 1 -5.18 -3.74 -10.67
C MET A 1 -6.10 -4.38 -9.67
N ARG A 2 -6.00 -5.70 -9.49
CA ARG A 2 -6.78 -6.43 -8.48
C ARG A 2 -6.11 -6.36 -7.11
N GLU A 3 -6.85 -6.71 -6.06
CA GLU A 3 -6.33 -6.74 -4.69
C GLU A 3 -5.11 -7.67 -4.55
N GLN A 4 -5.13 -8.85 -5.18
CA GLN A 4 -4.00 -9.78 -5.20
C GLN A 4 -2.72 -9.16 -5.77
N GLU A 5 -2.83 -8.30 -6.80
CA GLU A 5 -1.66 -7.60 -7.34
C GLU A 5 -1.13 -6.54 -6.38
N LEU A 6 -2.01 -5.89 -5.61
CA LEU A 6 -1.60 -4.91 -4.59
C LEU A 6 -0.75 -5.59 -3.53
N TRP A 7 -1.23 -6.73 -3.03
CA TRP A 7 -0.50 -7.54 -2.06
C TRP A 7 0.84 -8.03 -2.59
N ALA A 8 0.90 -8.50 -3.83
CA ALA A 8 2.16 -8.92 -4.46
C ALA A 8 3.19 -7.79 -4.53
N LYS A 9 2.77 -6.57 -4.89
CA LYS A 9 3.69 -5.42 -4.94
C LYS A 9 4.11 -4.94 -3.56
N LEU A 10 3.20 -4.93 -2.58
CA LEU A 10 3.52 -4.61 -1.18
C LEU A 10 4.52 -5.59 -0.60
N LYS A 11 4.32 -6.88 -0.84
CA LYS A 11 5.25 -7.94 -0.45
C LYS A 11 6.62 -7.76 -1.12
N LYS A 12 6.67 -7.35 -2.40
CA LYS A 12 7.95 -7.04 -3.08
C LYS A 12 8.66 -5.83 -2.47
N ALA A 13 7.92 -4.78 -2.10
CA ALA A 13 8.47 -3.53 -1.59
C ALA A 13 8.91 -3.61 -0.12
N LEU A 14 8.11 -4.25 0.73
CA LEU A 14 8.32 -4.31 2.19
C LEU A 14 8.91 -5.63 2.68
N GLY A 15 8.86 -6.67 1.84
CA GLY A 15 9.23 -8.03 2.22
C GLY A 15 8.14 -8.79 2.96
N ASP A 16 8.27 -10.11 2.95
CA ASP A 16 7.43 -11.04 3.72
C ASP A 16 8.12 -11.42 5.03
N PRO A 17 7.40 -11.57 6.15
CA PRO A 17 5.96 -11.34 6.34
C PRO A 17 5.61 -9.90 6.75
N TYR A 18 6.60 -9.01 6.80
CA TYR A 18 6.47 -7.66 7.35
C TYR A 18 5.39 -6.80 6.67
N TYR A 19 5.15 -7.01 5.37
CA TYR A 19 4.13 -6.25 4.65
C TYR A 19 2.73 -6.34 5.27
N LEU A 20 2.34 -7.47 5.88
CA LEU A 20 1.02 -7.63 6.50
C LEU A 20 0.86 -6.68 7.68
N VAL A 21 1.79 -6.74 8.63
CA VAL A 21 1.79 -5.90 9.83
C VAL A 21 1.83 -4.42 9.46
N TRP A 22 2.66 -4.08 8.47
CA TRP A 22 2.73 -2.71 7.97
C TRP A 22 1.40 -2.25 7.37
N THR A 23 0.72 -3.07 6.56
CA THR A 23 -0.57 -2.69 5.95
C THR A 23 -1.71 -2.50 6.96
N GLU A 24 -1.57 -3.05 8.16
CA GLU A 24 -2.51 -2.94 9.26
C GLU A 24 -2.19 -1.79 10.22
N GLN A 25 -0.92 -1.39 10.35
CA GLN A 25 -0.48 -0.37 11.30
C GLN A 25 -0.04 0.95 10.65
N ALA A 26 0.40 0.94 9.40
CA ALA A 26 0.91 2.13 8.73
C ALA A 26 -0.25 2.98 8.19
N CYS A 27 -0.45 4.14 8.82
CA CYS A 27 -1.38 5.15 8.35
C CYS A 27 -0.76 5.93 7.19
N VAL A 28 -1.39 5.85 6.02
CA VAL A 28 -0.91 6.52 4.81
C VAL A 28 -1.64 7.87 4.68
N PRO A 29 -0.94 9.01 4.73
CA PRO A 29 -1.58 10.33 4.67
C PRO A 29 -2.36 10.54 3.36
N GLY A 30 -1.87 9.98 2.25
CA GLY A 30 -2.57 9.99 0.96
C GLY A 30 -3.88 9.16 0.91
N LEU A 31 -4.20 8.42 1.97
CA LEU A 31 -5.44 7.67 2.16
C LEU A 31 -6.30 8.25 3.28
N ASP A 32 -6.22 9.55 3.53
CA ASP A 32 -6.94 10.21 4.63
C ASP A 32 -6.40 9.75 6.01
N SER A 33 -5.09 9.51 6.09
CA SER A 33 -4.42 8.91 7.26
C SER A 33 -4.99 7.55 7.68
N LYS A 34 -5.53 6.79 6.72
CA LYS A 34 -6.01 5.42 6.93
C LYS A 34 -4.94 4.39 6.58
N THR A 35 -5.08 3.20 7.15
CA THR A 35 -4.25 2.06 6.78
C THR A 35 -4.70 1.46 5.45
N VAL A 36 -3.84 0.67 4.81
CA VAL A 36 -4.19 -0.03 3.55
C VAL A 36 -5.41 -0.90 3.75
N ARG A 37 -5.52 -1.57 4.89
CA ARG A 37 -6.65 -2.45 5.22
C ARG A 37 -7.95 -1.67 5.41
N GLN A 38 -7.90 -0.54 6.13
CA GLN A 38 -9.06 0.35 6.26
C GLN A 38 -9.47 0.98 4.93
N ALA A 39 -8.50 1.29 4.06
CA ALA A 39 -8.79 1.83 2.74
C ALA A 39 -9.48 0.79 1.84
N LEU A 40 -9.04 -0.47 1.88
CA LEU A 40 -9.69 -1.58 1.16
C LEU A 40 -11.12 -1.81 1.68
N ASP A 41 -11.30 -1.82 3.01
CA ASP A 41 -12.61 -1.97 3.65
C ASP A 41 -13.57 -0.80 3.30
N SER A 42 -13.03 0.42 3.21
CA SER A 42 -13.77 1.60 2.73
C SER A 42 -14.15 1.54 1.25
N GLY A 43 -13.76 0.49 0.51
CA GLY A 43 -14.04 0.34 -0.92
C GLY A 43 -13.19 1.24 -1.82
N LEU A 44 -12.05 1.75 -1.35
CA LEU A 44 -11.14 2.54 -2.19
C LEU A 44 -10.52 1.65 -3.28
N ASN A 45 -10.34 2.23 -4.46
CA ASN A 45 -9.70 1.52 -5.57
C ASN A 45 -8.26 1.12 -5.20
N CYS A 46 -7.91 -0.17 -5.34
CA CYS A 46 -6.57 -0.68 -5.05
C CYS A 46 -5.46 0.08 -5.79
N LYS A 47 -5.73 0.59 -7.00
CA LYS A 47 -4.78 1.42 -7.77
C LYS A 47 -4.46 2.76 -7.07
N LYS A 48 -5.46 3.36 -6.42
CA LYS A 48 -5.31 4.61 -5.65
C LYS A 48 -4.56 4.34 -4.35
N ILE A 49 -4.89 3.24 -3.67
CA ILE A 49 -4.18 2.74 -2.49
C ILE A 49 -2.71 2.54 -2.79
N TRP A 50 -2.39 1.79 -3.85
CA TRP A 50 -1.01 1.55 -4.27
C TRP A 50 -0.26 2.86 -4.53
N ARG A 51 -0.87 3.81 -5.23
CA ARG A 51 -0.21 5.08 -5.55
C ARG A 51 0.08 5.93 -4.31
N ALA A 52 -0.84 5.95 -3.35
CA ALA A 52 -0.62 6.63 -2.08
C ALA A 52 0.47 5.94 -1.25
N VAL A 53 0.44 4.61 -1.15
CA VAL A 53 1.48 3.83 -0.48
C VAL A 53 2.83 4.02 -1.16
N TRP A 54 2.89 3.95 -2.49
CA TRP A 54 4.12 4.16 -3.26
C TRP A 54 4.73 5.53 -3.00
N SER A 55 3.90 6.57 -2.97
CA SER A 55 4.34 7.92 -2.63
C SER A 55 4.79 8.04 -1.17
N PHE A 56 4.14 7.32 -0.25
CA PHE A 56 4.49 7.33 1.18
C PHE A 56 5.78 6.57 1.49
N LEU A 57 6.03 5.47 0.79
CA LEU A 57 7.29 4.73 0.89
C LEU A 57 8.45 5.48 0.23
N GLU A 58 8.18 6.66 -0.33
CA GLU A 58 9.15 7.50 -1.06
C GLU A 58 9.97 6.65 -2.04
N LEU A 59 9.33 5.68 -2.70
CA LEU A 59 9.95 4.80 -3.69
C LEU A 59 10.22 5.54 -5.02
N ASP A 60 10.55 6.83 -4.93
CA ASP A 60 10.89 7.67 -6.06
C ASP A 60 12.27 7.23 -6.62
N GLU A 61 12.26 6.86 -7.89
CA GLU A 61 13.41 6.80 -8.81
C GLU A 61 14.45 5.66 -8.77
N LYS A 62 14.25 4.50 -8.12
CA LYS A 62 15.22 3.37 -8.31
C LYS A 62 14.89 2.32 -9.36
N GLU A 63 13.69 2.29 -9.94
CA GLU A 63 13.43 1.50 -11.15
C GLU A 63 12.57 2.32 -12.11
N LYS A 64 13.23 3.05 -13.00
CA LYS A 64 12.62 3.58 -14.22
C LYS A 64 13.02 2.71 -15.40
#